data_AF-A0A523CCC9-F1
#
_entry.id   AF-A0A523CCC9-F1
#
_cell.length_a   1.000
_cell.length_b   1.000
_cell.length_c   1.000
_cell.angle_alpha   90.00
_cell.angle_beta   90.00
_cell.angle_gamma   90.00
#
_symmetry.space_group_name_H-M   'P 1'
#
loop_
_entity.id
_entity.type
_entity.pdbx_description
1 polymer ?
#
loop_
_entity_poly.entity_id
_entity_poly.type
_entity_poly.pdbx_seq_one_letter_code
_entity_poly.pdbx_strand_id
1 'polypeptide(L)'
;MLAENVVRLHPSPRGEPMVETYRCKGCGYYHVGPAPDVCPVCGAPQSFFLPYTGVGDLAGTATLENLKAAFAGESQANRRYTLFARIARLEGNEEAAAAFEHAAAEETAHALGHLAYMTAFGSTPENLEAAAEGENYETVDMYPSFAEAAEAEGFPEIAFYFRSVGSYERKHRDAYKKALGEA
;
A
#
# COMPACT_ATOMS: atom_id res chain seq x y z
N MET A 1 12.20 8.97 0.52
CA MET A 1 11.59 7.92 1.36
C MET A 1 10.09 8.18 1.45
N LEU A 2 9.27 7.36 0.76
CA LEU A 2 7.80 7.51 0.68
C LEU A 2 7.06 7.31 2.02
N ALA A 3 7.80 7.12 3.12
CA ALA A 3 7.28 6.86 4.47
C ALA A 3 7.26 8.08 5.41
N GLU A 4 7.72 9.26 4.94
CA GLU A 4 7.79 10.47 5.78
C GLU A 4 6.56 11.37 5.68
N ASN A 5 5.74 11.24 4.63
CA ASN A 5 4.46 11.96 4.51
C ASN A 5 3.32 11.08 5.03
N VAL A 6 3.33 10.80 6.35
CA VAL A 6 2.11 10.34 7.04
C VAL A 6 1.14 11.52 7.03
N VAL A 7 0.30 11.60 6.00
CA VAL A 7 -0.70 12.65 5.90
C VAL A 7 -1.63 12.51 7.10
N ARG A 8 -1.49 13.41 8.08
CA ARG A 8 -2.46 13.55 9.17
C ARG A 8 -3.75 14.09 8.58
N LEU A 9 -4.63 13.22 8.11
CA LEU A 9 -5.95 13.64 7.62
C LEU A 9 -6.96 13.56 8.77
N HIS A 10 -6.97 14.64 9.57
CA HIS A 10 -8.15 15.07 10.31
C HIS A 10 -9.07 15.87 9.36
N PRO A 11 -10.37 16.04 9.66
CA PRO A 11 -11.47 15.89 8.69
C PRO A 11 -11.37 16.80 7.46
N SER A 12 -11.89 16.28 6.34
CA SER A 12 -11.97 16.92 5.02
C SER A 12 -12.11 18.46 5.13
N PRO A 13 -11.14 19.24 4.62
CA PRO A 13 -11.24 20.70 4.55
C PRO A 13 -12.47 21.17 3.75
N ARG A 14 -13.08 20.28 2.96
CA ARG A 14 -14.17 20.55 2.02
C ARG A 14 -15.54 20.03 2.47
N GLY A 15 -15.65 19.42 3.66
CA GLY A 15 -16.93 18.92 4.17
C GLY A 15 -17.53 17.74 3.37
N GLU A 16 -16.70 17.05 2.58
CA GLU A 16 -17.11 15.83 1.88
C GLU A 16 -17.27 14.66 2.87
N PRO A 17 -18.21 13.72 2.62
CA PRO A 17 -18.42 12.60 3.52
C PRO A 17 -17.13 11.78 3.61
N MET A 18 -16.59 11.71 4.82
CA MET A 18 -15.49 10.82 5.17
C MET A 18 -15.82 9.41 4.70
N VAL A 19 -14.84 8.70 4.15
CA VAL A 19 -14.98 7.28 3.86
C VAL A 19 -15.36 6.58 5.16
N GLU A 20 -16.50 5.90 5.18
CA GLU A 20 -16.95 5.18 6.36
C GLU A 20 -15.93 4.10 6.75
N THR A 21 -15.88 3.75 8.03
CA THR A 21 -14.78 2.98 8.58
C THR A 21 -15.28 2.02 9.65
N TYR A 22 -14.81 0.78 9.59
CA TYR A 22 -15.29 -0.30 10.45
C TYR A 22 -14.14 -1.15 10.98
N ARG A 23 -14.29 -1.66 12.19
CA ARG A 23 -13.36 -2.61 12.80
C ARG A 23 -14.05 -3.93 13.11
N CYS A 24 -13.46 -5.04 12.68
CA CYS A 24 -13.92 -6.36 13.06
C CYS A 24 -13.67 -6.59 14.55
N LYS A 25 -14.73 -6.89 15.32
CA LYS A 25 -14.63 -7.22 16.76
C LYS A 25 -13.96 -8.58 17.04
N GLY A 26 -13.82 -9.42 16.02
CA GLY A 26 -13.21 -10.75 16.14
C GLY A 26 -11.68 -10.72 16.08
N CYS A 27 -11.11 -10.11 15.02
CA CYS A 27 -9.66 -10.08 14.80
C CYS A 27 -9.04 -8.68 14.84
N GLY A 28 -9.85 -7.61 14.92
CA GLY A 28 -9.36 -6.24 14.89
C GLY A 28 -9.09 -5.68 13.49
N TYR A 29 -9.35 -6.42 12.40
CA TYR A 29 -9.16 -5.89 11.04
C TYR A 29 -9.90 -4.56 10.85
N TYR A 30 -9.15 -3.54 10.45
CA TYR A 30 -9.65 -2.20 10.21
C TYR A 30 -9.90 -2.02 8.70
N HIS A 31 -11.18 -1.90 8.35
CA HIS A 31 -11.66 -1.68 6.98
C HIS A 31 -11.98 -0.21 6.71
N VAL A 32 -11.56 0.27 5.54
CA VAL A 32 -11.91 1.58 4.97
C VAL A 32 -12.95 1.33 3.88
N GLY A 33 -14.16 1.84 4.07
CA GLY A 33 -15.33 1.59 3.23
C GLY A 33 -16.47 0.89 3.99
N PRO A 34 -17.57 0.56 3.29
CA PRO A 34 -18.68 -0.20 3.85
C PRO A 34 -18.22 -1.51 4.46
N ALA A 35 -18.80 -1.92 5.59
CA ALA A 35 -18.46 -3.20 6.21
C ALA A 35 -18.60 -4.36 5.20
N PRO A 36 -17.57 -5.21 5.00
CA PRO A 36 -17.65 -6.30 4.04
C PRO A 36 -18.52 -7.45 4.58
N ASP A 37 -19.09 -8.26 3.68
CA ASP A 37 -19.94 -9.40 4.02
C ASP A 37 -19.21 -10.43 4.92
N VAL A 38 -17.92 -10.60 4.67
CA VAL A 38 -17.01 -11.50 5.39
C VAL A 38 -15.70 -10.77 5.67
N CYS A 39 -15.19 -10.90 6.89
CA CYS A 39 -13.88 -10.35 7.25
C CYS A 39 -12.77 -11.05 6.45
N PRO A 40 -11.94 -10.31 5.70
CA PRO A 40 -10.90 -10.90 4.86
C PRO A 40 -9.75 -11.53 5.66
N VAL A 41 -9.68 -11.30 6.97
CA VAL A 41 -8.63 -11.84 7.85
C VAL A 41 -9.11 -13.08 8.59
N CYS A 42 -10.29 -13.05 9.21
CA CYS A 42 -10.74 -14.16 10.08
C CYS A 42 -12.02 -14.87 9.63
N GLY A 43 -12.60 -14.49 8.49
CA GLY A 43 -13.83 -15.10 7.98
C GLY A 43 -15.10 -14.77 8.78
N ALA A 44 -15.04 -13.90 9.79
CA ALA A 44 -16.21 -13.51 10.57
C ALA A 44 -17.26 -12.77 9.70
N PRO A 45 -18.56 -12.95 9.95
CA PRO A 45 -19.61 -12.30 9.16
C PRO A 45 -19.66 -10.78 9.39
N GLN A 46 -20.30 -10.05 8.48
CA GLN A 46 -20.48 -8.58 8.52
C GLN A 46 -20.95 -8.06 9.88
N SER A 47 -21.79 -8.81 10.61
CA SER A 47 -22.28 -8.46 11.95
C SER A 47 -21.19 -8.34 13.04
N PHE A 48 -19.95 -8.66 12.70
CA PHE A 48 -18.78 -8.45 13.55
C PHE A 48 -18.14 -7.08 13.35
N PHE A 49 -18.50 -6.34 12.30
CA PHE A 49 -17.97 -5.01 12.05
C PHE A 49 -18.75 -3.96 12.83
N LEU A 50 -18.03 -3.14 13.59
CA LEU A 50 -18.55 -2.00 14.31
C LEU A 50 -17.95 -0.71 13.72
N PRO A 51 -18.72 0.38 13.60
CA PRO A 51 -18.18 1.67 13.20
C PRO A 51 -16.96 2.04 14.06
N TYR A 52 -15.89 2.52 13.42
CA TYR A 52 -14.63 2.75 14.11
C TYR A 52 -13.91 3.99 13.58
N THR A 53 -13.63 4.94 14.46
CA THR A 53 -13.07 6.26 14.12
C THR A 53 -11.55 6.33 14.32
N GLY A 54 -10.86 5.18 14.41
CA GLY A 54 -9.41 5.11 14.58
C GLY A 54 -8.90 5.11 16.04
N VAL A 55 -7.57 5.22 16.19
CA VAL A 55 -6.85 5.08 17.47
C VAL A 55 -6.33 6.40 18.08
N GLY A 56 -6.61 7.55 17.46
CA GLY A 56 -6.09 8.86 17.87
C GLY A 56 -4.73 9.22 17.23
N ASP A 57 -4.04 10.23 17.78
CA ASP A 57 -2.73 10.68 17.26
C ASP A 57 -1.61 9.68 17.63
N LEU A 58 -0.95 9.13 16.61
CA LEU A 58 0.15 8.17 16.75
C LEU A 58 1.53 8.81 16.59
N ALA A 59 1.62 10.09 16.25
CA ALA A 59 2.91 10.69 15.93
C ALA A 59 3.91 10.66 17.09
N GLY A 60 5.17 10.36 16.77
CA GLY A 60 6.25 10.25 17.75
C GLY A 60 6.17 9.00 18.62
N THR A 61 5.19 8.12 18.42
CA THR A 61 5.09 6.87 19.17
C THR A 61 5.88 5.74 18.48
N ALA A 62 6.40 4.82 19.27
CA ALA A 62 6.93 3.55 18.74
C ALA A 62 5.84 2.73 18.02
N THR A 63 4.58 2.91 18.39
CA THR A 63 3.44 2.23 17.74
C THR A 63 3.31 2.64 16.27
N LEU A 64 3.49 3.92 15.93
CA LEU A 64 3.48 4.37 14.54
C LEU A 64 4.60 3.71 13.74
N GLU A 65 5.81 3.67 14.29
CA GLU A 65 6.96 3.04 13.62
C GLU A 65 6.76 1.53 13.46
N ASN A 66 6.16 0.87 14.45
CA ASN A 66 5.78 -0.55 14.35
C ASN A 66 4.73 -0.78 13.26
N LEU A 67 3.74 0.10 13.11
CA LEU A 67 2.73 -0.01 12.05
C LEU A 67 3.34 0.19 10.66
N LYS A 68 4.26 1.14 10.50
CA LYS A 68 5.02 1.33 9.25
C LYS A 68 5.86 0.11 8.90
N ALA A 69 6.56 -0.45 9.90
CA ALA A 69 7.37 -1.66 9.72
C ALA A 69 6.50 -2.86 9.34
N ALA A 70 5.35 -3.03 10.00
CA ALA A 70 4.39 -4.08 9.66
C ALA A 70 3.83 -3.90 8.25
N PHE A 71 3.37 -2.70 7.88
CA PHE A 71 2.91 -2.40 6.53
C PHE A 71 3.96 -2.72 5.47
N ALA A 72 5.23 -2.33 5.70
CA ALA A 72 6.33 -2.66 4.79
C ALA A 72 6.57 -4.17 4.71
N GLY A 73 6.51 -4.88 5.84
CA GLY A 73 6.67 -6.34 5.92
C GLY A 73 5.59 -7.08 5.15
N GLU A 74 4.32 -6.74 5.39
CA GLU A 74 3.17 -7.37 4.71
C GLU A 74 3.15 -7.06 3.21
N SER A 75 3.48 -5.84 2.81
CA SER A 75 3.61 -5.47 1.40
C SER A 75 4.70 -6.29 0.69
N GLN A 76 5.84 -6.49 1.34
CA GLN A 76 6.92 -7.33 0.81
C GLN A 76 6.57 -8.81 0.79
N ALA A 77 5.90 -9.34 1.83
CA ALA A 77 5.42 -10.71 1.88
C ALA A 77 4.43 -11.00 0.75
N ASN A 78 3.42 -10.15 0.61
CA ASN A 78 2.43 -10.22 -0.46
C ASN A 78 3.05 -10.30 -1.87
N ARG A 79 3.99 -9.41 -2.20
CA ARG A 79 4.66 -9.41 -3.52
C ARG A 79 5.55 -10.63 -3.73
N ARG A 80 6.23 -11.11 -2.68
CA ARG A 80 7.03 -12.36 -2.73
C ARG A 80 6.13 -13.57 -2.97
N TYR A 81 5.05 -13.74 -2.22
CA TYR A 81 4.16 -14.88 -2.36
C TYR A 81 3.46 -14.89 -3.72
N THR A 82 3.11 -13.72 -4.27
CA THR A 82 2.61 -13.62 -5.65
C THR A 82 3.62 -14.17 -6.66
N LEU A 83 4.92 -13.84 -6.52
CA LEU A 83 5.97 -14.40 -7.38
C LEU A 83 6.16 -15.91 -7.15
N PHE A 84 6.13 -16.35 -5.89
CA PHE A 84 6.29 -17.77 -5.54
C PHE A 84 5.15 -18.63 -6.09
N ALA A 85 3.91 -18.14 -6.04
CA ALA A 85 2.77 -18.81 -6.66
C ALA A 85 2.97 -19.01 -8.16
N ARG A 86 3.49 -17.99 -8.86
CA ARG A 86 3.82 -18.10 -10.29
C ARG A 86 4.89 -19.16 -10.55
N ILE A 87 5.95 -19.20 -9.73
CA ILE A 87 7.00 -20.21 -9.85
C ILE A 87 6.45 -21.61 -9.59
N ALA A 88 5.67 -21.79 -8.53
CA ALA A 88 5.05 -23.07 -8.19
C ALA A 88 4.17 -23.62 -9.34
N ARG A 89 3.41 -22.76 -10.02
CA ARG A 89 2.67 -23.15 -11.24
C ARG A 89 3.57 -23.61 -12.38
N LEU A 90 4.68 -22.90 -12.63
CA LEU A 90 5.65 -23.30 -13.67
C LEU A 90 6.29 -24.66 -13.35
N GLU A 91 6.40 -25.01 -12.07
CA GLU A 91 6.88 -26.31 -11.59
C GLU A 91 5.79 -27.39 -11.55
N GLY A 92 4.53 -27.05 -11.86
CA GLY A 92 3.39 -27.96 -11.79
C GLY A 92 2.90 -28.27 -10.37
N ASN A 93 3.32 -27.48 -9.36
CA ASN A 93 2.92 -27.63 -7.98
C ASN A 93 1.74 -26.71 -7.64
N GLU A 94 0.53 -27.15 -8.01
CA GLU A 94 -0.71 -26.38 -7.82
C GLU A 94 -1.08 -26.19 -6.33
N GLU A 95 -0.72 -27.14 -5.46
CA GLU A 95 -0.99 -27.02 -4.02
C GLU A 95 -0.18 -25.88 -3.39
N ALA A 96 1.12 -25.80 -3.70
CA ALA A 96 1.96 -24.70 -3.24
C ALA A 96 1.52 -23.37 -3.84
N ALA A 97 1.13 -23.35 -5.12
CA ALA A 97 0.61 -22.15 -5.76
C ALA A 97 -0.64 -21.62 -5.03
N ALA A 98 -1.62 -22.49 -4.75
CA ALA A 98 -2.83 -22.12 -4.03
C ALA A 98 -2.53 -21.61 -2.60
N ALA A 99 -1.58 -22.24 -1.90
CA ALA A 99 -1.17 -21.80 -0.57
C ALA A 99 -0.56 -20.39 -0.59
N PHE A 100 0.34 -20.10 -1.54
CA PHE A 100 0.93 -18.77 -1.69
C PHE A 100 -0.09 -17.71 -2.10
N GLU A 101 -1.06 -18.05 -2.95
CA GLU A 101 -2.11 -17.11 -3.36
C GLU A 101 -3.04 -16.77 -2.21
N HIS A 102 -3.41 -17.77 -1.41
CA HIS A 102 -4.20 -17.55 -0.21
C HIS A 102 -3.46 -16.63 0.77
N ALA A 103 -2.20 -16.93 1.08
CA ALA A 103 -1.38 -16.07 1.94
C ALA A 103 -1.24 -14.65 1.38
N ALA A 104 -1.00 -14.50 0.07
CA ALA A 104 -0.94 -13.17 -0.55
C ALA A 104 -2.26 -12.39 -0.38
N ALA A 105 -3.41 -13.03 -0.48
CA ALA A 105 -4.70 -12.39 -0.23
C ALA A 105 -4.82 -11.91 1.23
N GLU A 106 -4.39 -12.72 2.20
CA GLU A 106 -4.36 -12.35 3.62
C GLU A 106 -3.40 -11.19 3.89
N GLU A 107 -2.18 -11.22 3.36
CA GLU A 107 -1.21 -10.11 3.54
C GLU A 107 -1.70 -8.80 2.91
N THR A 108 -2.53 -8.88 1.87
CA THR A 108 -3.23 -7.69 1.33
C THR A 108 -4.16 -7.11 2.37
N ALA A 109 -4.97 -7.94 3.03
CA ALA A 109 -5.85 -7.49 4.09
C ALA A 109 -5.05 -6.93 5.27
N HIS A 110 -3.97 -7.58 5.70
CA HIS A 110 -3.12 -7.09 6.79
C HIS A 110 -2.52 -5.71 6.47
N ALA A 111 -1.90 -5.55 5.30
CA ALA A 111 -1.31 -4.29 4.86
C ALA A 111 -2.34 -3.14 4.83
N LEU A 112 -3.54 -3.39 4.28
CA LEU A 112 -4.62 -2.40 4.26
C LEU A 112 -5.09 -2.03 5.67
N GLY A 113 -5.16 -3.00 6.58
CA GLY A 113 -5.49 -2.75 7.99
C GLY A 113 -4.45 -1.85 8.67
N HIS A 114 -3.16 -2.06 8.41
CA HIS A 114 -2.09 -1.21 8.93
C HIS A 114 -2.19 0.23 8.41
N LEU A 115 -2.43 0.42 7.10
CA LEU A 115 -2.68 1.76 6.53
C LEU A 115 -3.89 2.44 7.18
N ALA A 116 -4.97 1.70 7.40
CA ALA A 116 -6.17 2.22 8.06
C ALA A 116 -5.89 2.68 9.50
N TYR A 117 -5.15 1.88 10.27
CA TYR A 117 -4.73 2.25 11.63
C TYR A 117 -3.80 3.47 11.67
N MET A 118 -2.97 3.65 10.65
CA MET A 118 -2.12 4.84 10.50
C MET A 118 -2.87 6.05 9.95
N THR A 119 -4.16 5.92 9.61
CA THR A 119 -4.94 6.94 8.89
C THR A 119 -4.23 7.41 7.60
N ALA A 120 -3.50 6.49 6.95
CA ALA A 120 -2.70 6.76 5.76
C ALA A 120 -3.57 6.70 4.49
N PHE A 121 -4.67 7.44 4.48
CA PHE A 121 -5.62 7.55 3.36
C PHE A 121 -6.45 8.84 3.49
N GLY A 122 -6.88 9.39 2.36
CA GLY A 122 -7.72 10.58 2.28
C GLY A 122 -8.86 10.48 1.28
N SER A 123 -9.38 11.64 0.88
CA SER A 123 -10.24 11.79 -0.30
C SER A 123 -9.49 11.41 -1.58
N THR A 124 -10.23 11.16 -2.66
CA THR A 124 -9.62 10.83 -3.96
C THR A 124 -8.60 11.87 -4.42
N PRO A 125 -8.86 13.20 -4.37
CA PRO A 125 -7.85 14.19 -4.73
C PRO A 125 -6.59 14.13 -3.85
N GLU A 126 -6.73 14.00 -2.53
CA GLU A 126 -5.58 13.90 -1.60
C GLU A 126 -4.74 12.65 -1.89
N ASN A 127 -5.39 11.51 -2.16
CA ASN A 127 -4.69 10.27 -2.52
C ASN A 127 -3.98 10.38 -3.89
N LEU A 128 -4.59 11.07 -4.86
CA LEU A 128 -4.00 11.33 -6.18
C LEU A 128 -2.79 12.25 -6.08
N GLU A 129 -2.86 13.30 -5.26
CA GLU A 129 -1.74 14.21 -4.98
C GLU A 129 -0.57 13.44 -4.35
N ALA A 130 -0.84 12.69 -3.27
CA ALA A 130 0.18 11.88 -2.60
C ALA A 130 0.81 10.84 -3.54
N ALA A 131 0.01 10.17 -4.38
CA ALA A 131 0.51 9.23 -5.39
C ALA A 131 1.38 9.94 -6.44
N ALA A 132 0.93 11.09 -6.97
CA ALA A 132 1.70 11.86 -7.95
C ALA A 132 3.04 12.37 -7.40
N GLU A 133 3.07 12.80 -6.14
CA GLU A 133 4.32 13.18 -5.46
C GLU A 133 5.28 12.00 -5.33
N GLY A 134 4.76 10.83 -4.94
CA GLY A 134 5.55 9.61 -4.81
C GLY A 134 6.16 9.19 -6.15
N GLU A 135 5.34 9.05 -7.19
CA GLU A 135 5.77 8.74 -8.55
C GLU A 135 6.78 9.77 -9.09
N ASN A 136 6.62 11.05 -8.72
CA ASN A 136 7.57 12.09 -9.10
C ASN A 136 8.93 11.89 -8.45
N TYR A 137 8.98 11.65 -7.14
CA TYR A 137 10.21 11.33 -6.42
C TYR A 137 10.91 10.10 -7.02
N GLU A 138 10.14 9.06 -7.34
CA GLU A 138 10.68 7.86 -7.99
C GLU A 138 11.31 8.18 -9.35
N THR A 139 10.61 8.98 -10.16
CA THR A 139 11.01 9.35 -11.52
C THR A 139 12.24 10.25 -11.57
N VAL A 140 12.32 11.26 -10.68
CA VAL A 140 13.32 12.34 -10.78
C VAL A 140 14.52 12.15 -9.86
N ASP A 141 14.35 11.42 -8.75
CA ASP A 141 15.39 11.28 -7.74
C ASP A 141 15.79 9.81 -7.52
N MET A 142 14.85 8.95 -7.11
CA MET A 142 15.15 7.61 -6.61
C MET A 142 15.74 6.68 -7.69
N TYR A 143 14.99 6.42 -8.78
CA TYR A 143 15.47 5.50 -9.83
C TYR A 143 16.69 6.02 -10.58
N PRO A 144 16.82 7.33 -10.90
CA PRO A 144 18.08 7.86 -11.44
C PRO A 144 19.28 7.59 -10.53
N SER A 145 19.16 7.89 -9.23
CA SER A 145 20.25 7.66 -8.26
C SER A 145 20.59 6.18 -8.12
N PHE A 146 19.59 5.30 -8.09
CA PHE A 146 19.80 3.85 -8.01
C PHE A 146 20.46 3.29 -9.27
N ALA A 147 20.10 3.80 -10.46
CA ALA A 147 20.74 3.40 -11.70
C ALA A 147 22.21 3.83 -11.75
N GLU A 148 22.54 5.03 -11.27
CA GLU A 148 23.93 5.50 -11.17
C GLU A 148 24.75 4.63 -10.22
N ALA A 149 24.20 4.29 -9.05
CA ALA A 149 24.86 3.39 -8.10
C ALA A 149 25.10 2.01 -8.73
N ALA A 150 24.08 1.40 -9.36
CA ALA A 150 24.21 0.10 -10.01
C ALA A 150 25.25 0.11 -11.14
N GLU A 151 25.33 1.19 -11.92
CA GLU A 151 26.35 1.34 -12.97
C GLU A 151 27.76 1.44 -12.36
N ALA A 152 27.93 2.26 -11.32
CA ALA A 152 29.21 2.44 -10.63
C ALA A 152 29.72 1.15 -9.96
N GLU A 153 28.81 0.29 -9.52
CA GLU A 153 29.10 -1.01 -8.92
C GLU A 153 29.28 -2.15 -9.94
N GLY A 154 29.09 -1.87 -11.24
CA GLY A 154 29.29 -2.86 -12.31
C GLY A 154 28.09 -3.77 -12.58
N PHE A 155 26.87 -3.30 -12.32
CA PHE A 155 25.60 -3.99 -12.59
C PHE A 155 24.78 -3.29 -13.70
N PRO A 156 25.25 -3.30 -14.96
CA PRO A 156 24.63 -2.53 -16.04
C PRO A 156 23.20 -2.98 -16.38
N GLU A 157 22.87 -4.27 -16.22
CA GLU A 157 21.50 -4.77 -16.44
C GLU A 157 20.52 -4.24 -15.39
N ILE A 158 20.96 -4.13 -14.13
CA ILE A 158 20.17 -3.55 -13.04
C ILE A 158 20.02 -2.04 -13.24
N ALA A 159 21.10 -1.35 -13.64
CA ALA A 159 21.05 0.07 -13.98
C ALA A 159 20.06 0.35 -15.12
N PHE A 160 20.10 -0.48 -16.18
CA PHE A 160 19.12 -0.42 -17.27
C PHE A 160 17.69 -0.65 -16.78
N TYR A 161 17.49 -1.64 -15.89
CA TYR A 161 16.19 -1.90 -15.30
C TYR A 161 15.67 -0.70 -14.50
N PHE A 162 16.47 -0.11 -13.60
CA PHE A 162 16.07 1.08 -12.83
C PHE A 162 15.70 2.26 -13.74
N ARG A 163 16.50 2.56 -14.77
CA ARG A 163 16.17 3.61 -15.74
C ARG A 163 14.86 3.33 -16.46
N SER A 164 14.62 2.07 -16.80
CA SER A 164 13.39 1.64 -17.48
C SER A 164 12.18 1.84 -16.57
N VAL A 165 12.24 1.37 -15.32
CA VAL A 165 11.16 1.54 -14.33
C VAL A 165 10.86 3.03 -14.11
N GLY A 166 11.86 3.85 -13.82
CA GLY A 166 11.66 5.30 -13.66
C GLY A 166 11.05 6.00 -14.88
N SER A 167 11.24 5.48 -16.10
CA SER A 167 10.57 6.00 -17.29
C SER A 167 9.08 5.68 -17.35
N TYR A 168 8.66 4.55 -16.76
CA TYR A 168 7.26 4.15 -16.65
C TYR A 168 6.54 4.90 -15.53
N GLU A 169 7.20 5.16 -14.40
CA GLU A 169 6.61 5.92 -13.27
C GLU A 169 6.19 7.34 -13.68
N ARG A 170 6.90 7.94 -14.64
CA ARG A 170 6.47 9.21 -15.25
C ARG A 170 5.04 9.14 -15.80
N LYS A 171 4.66 8.01 -16.41
CA LYS A 171 3.31 7.81 -16.97
C LYS A 171 2.27 7.69 -15.87
N HIS A 172 2.59 7.04 -14.75
CA HIS A 172 1.71 6.98 -13.59
C HIS A 172 1.49 8.37 -13.00
N ARG A 173 2.56 9.12 -12.74
CA ARG A 173 2.49 10.51 -12.30
C ARG A 173 1.60 11.36 -13.19
N ASP A 174 1.84 11.31 -14.50
CA ASP A 174 1.09 12.14 -15.47
C ASP A 174 -0.39 11.71 -15.53
N ALA A 175 -0.70 10.42 -15.36
CA ALA A 175 -2.06 9.94 -15.24
C ALA A 175 -2.77 10.46 -13.98
N TYR A 176 -2.08 10.50 -12.82
CA TYR A 176 -2.62 11.07 -11.59
C TYR A 176 -2.86 12.58 -11.70
N LYS A 177 -1.90 13.34 -12.26
CA LYS A 177 -2.08 14.77 -12.53
C LYS A 177 -3.24 15.06 -13.48
N LYS A 178 -3.41 14.24 -14.52
CA LYS A 178 -4.58 14.34 -15.40
C LYS A 178 -5.88 14.07 -14.65
N ALA A 179 -5.92 13.09 -13.74
CA ALA A 179 -7.09 12.81 -12.91
C ALA A 179 -7.42 13.95 -11.93
N LEU A 180 -6.42 14.74 -11.52
CA LEU A 180 -6.58 15.98 -10.75
C LEU A 180 -7.04 17.18 -11.60
N GLY A 181 -6.98 17.08 -12.93
CA GLY A 181 -7.28 18.20 -13.83
C GLY A 181 -6.13 19.20 -13.99
N GLU A 182 -4.89 18.81 -13.66
CA GLU A 182 -3.68 19.65 -13.77
C GLU A 182 -3.00 19.58 -15.15
N ALA A 183 -3.67 19.01 -16.15
CA ALA A 183 -3.13 18.74 -17.48
C ALA A 183 -3.33 19.91 -18.46
#